data_AF-A0A7J5ZVZ5-F1
#
_entry.id   AF-A0A7J5ZVZ5-F1
#
_cell.length_a   1.000
_cell.length_b   1.000
_cell.length_c   1.000
_cell.angle_alpha   90.00
_cell.angle_beta   90.00
_cell.angle_gamma   90.00
#
_symmetry.space_group_name_H-M   'P 1'
#
loop_
_entity.id
_entity.type
_entity.pdbx_description
1 polymer ?
#
loop_
_entity_poly.entity_id
_entity_poly.type
_entity_poly.pdbx_seq_one_letter_code
_entity_poly.pdbx_strand_id
1 'polypeptide(L)'
;MDKEVHTTLHWDREIQRIYGEQMDLHHHFSQVLKVFNDTAVRPTASLFQKHSSSPEVVCHATGFFPKTLNITWRKDGEKLVQDVYLGETLPNQDGSFQKRSILTVSAEDLQTHNYTCVIQHSSLEEEIVLHEEDIRILNPGQRNTFL
;
A
#
# COMPACT_ATOMS: atom_id res chain seq x y z
N MET A 1 -31.81 48.32 -22.99
CA MET A 1 -30.69 48.09 -22.07
C MET A 1 -31.27 47.32 -20.90
N ASP A 2 -31.30 45.97 -20.94
CA ASP A 2 -31.94 45.20 -19.85
C ASP A 2 -31.67 43.68 -19.85
N LYS A 3 -31.43 43.06 -21.01
CA LYS A 3 -31.17 41.60 -21.05
C LYS A 3 -29.73 41.25 -20.66
N GLU A 4 -28.77 42.06 -21.09
CA GLU A 4 -27.35 41.84 -20.87
C GLU A 4 -26.97 41.93 -19.38
N VAL A 5 -27.47 42.95 -18.67
CA VAL A 5 -27.25 43.14 -17.22
C VAL A 5 -27.86 41.99 -16.40
N HIS A 6 -29.07 41.54 -16.75
CA HIS A 6 -29.71 40.41 -16.08
C HIS A 6 -28.93 39.10 -16.30
N THR A 7 -28.38 38.89 -17.50
CA THR A 7 -27.53 37.75 -17.81
C THR A 7 -26.22 37.81 -17.03
N THR A 8 -25.54 38.95 -16.95
CA THR A 8 -24.31 39.13 -16.15
C THR A 8 -24.53 38.82 -14.66
N LEU A 9 -25.59 39.38 -14.05
CA LEU A 9 -25.93 39.13 -12.63
C LEU A 9 -26.31 37.67 -12.34
N HIS A 10 -26.79 36.93 -13.33
CA HIS A 10 -27.05 35.50 -13.20
C HIS A 10 -25.74 34.71 -13.18
N TRP A 11 -24.82 35.01 -14.10
CA TRP A 11 -23.50 34.37 -14.15
C TRP A 11 -22.66 34.68 -12.91
N ASP A 12 -22.69 35.91 -12.40
CA ASP A 12 -21.97 36.26 -11.18
C ASP A 12 -22.46 35.44 -9.98
N ARG A 13 -23.78 35.26 -9.85
CA ARG A 13 -24.37 34.40 -8.79
C ARG A 13 -23.99 32.93 -8.97
N GLU A 14 -24.00 32.43 -10.20
CA GLU A 14 -23.63 31.05 -10.49
C GLU A 14 -22.14 30.78 -10.23
N ILE A 15 -21.28 31.73 -10.60
CA ILE A 15 -19.85 31.68 -10.31
C ILE A 15 -19.62 31.66 -8.79
N GLN A 16 -20.28 32.53 -8.03
CA GLN A 16 -20.19 32.52 -6.56
C GLN A 16 -20.70 31.21 -5.95
N ARG A 17 -21.77 30.63 -6.51
CA ARG A 17 -22.28 29.31 -6.09
C ARG A 17 -21.23 28.21 -6.32
N ILE A 18 -20.64 28.15 -7.51
CA ILE A 18 -19.61 27.16 -7.86
C ILE A 18 -18.37 27.33 -6.97
N TYR A 19 -17.91 28.56 -6.75
CA TYR A 19 -16.79 28.82 -5.84
C TYR A 19 -17.11 28.42 -4.40
N GLY A 20 -18.33 28.68 -3.92
CA GLY A 20 -18.81 28.22 -2.61
C GLY A 20 -18.79 26.70 -2.50
N GLU A 21 -19.36 25.98 -3.47
CA GLU A 21 -19.37 24.51 -3.52
C GLU A 21 -17.95 23.93 -3.59
N GLN A 22 -17.05 24.54 -4.37
CA GLN A 22 -15.65 24.13 -4.44
C GLN A 22 -14.94 24.32 -3.10
N MET A 23 -15.16 25.43 -2.41
CA MET A 23 -14.54 25.72 -1.12
C MET A 23 -15.06 24.78 -0.02
N ASP A 24 -16.36 24.49 0.00
CA ASP A 24 -16.97 23.51 0.91
C ASP A 24 -16.44 22.10 0.64
N LEU A 25 -16.34 21.69 -0.64
CA LEU A 25 -15.77 20.41 -1.03
C LEU A 25 -14.31 20.30 -0.59
N HIS A 26 -13.51 21.36 -0.80
CA HIS A 26 -12.11 21.39 -0.39
C HIS A 26 -11.95 21.28 1.13
N HIS A 27 -12.78 22.00 1.90
CA HIS A 27 -12.79 21.95 3.36
C HIS A 27 -13.19 20.57 3.87
N HIS A 28 -14.24 19.97 3.29
CA HIS A 28 -14.67 18.61 3.65
C HIS A 28 -13.60 17.58 3.31
N PHE A 29 -13.01 17.65 2.11
CA PHE A 29 -11.93 16.76 1.69
C PHE A 29 -10.71 16.87 2.61
N SER A 30 -10.34 18.09 3.02
CA SER A 30 -9.23 18.32 3.95
C SER A 30 -9.50 17.68 5.32
N GLN A 31 -10.73 17.76 5.85
CA GLN A 31 -11.10 17.09 7.09
C GLN A 31 -11.07 15.57 6.95
N VAL A 32 -11.60 15.02 5.86
CA VAL A 32 -11.58 13.58 5.58
C VAL A 32 -10.15 13.08 5.48
N LEU A 33 -9.28 13.77 4.74
CA LEU A 33 -7.85 13.44 4.66
C LEU A 33 -7.17 13.45 6.02
N LYS A 34 -7.47 14.46 6.86
CA LYS A 34 -6.95 14.51 8.23
C LYS A 34 -7.36 13.27 9.02
N VAL A 35 -8.63 12.89 8.98
CA VAL A 35 -9.11 11.67 9.66
C VAL A 35 -8.42 10.43 9.11
N PHE A 36 -8.23 10.32 7.79
CA PHE A 36 -7.52 9.19 7.18
C PHE A 36 -6.07 9.08 7.66
N ASN A 37 -5.37 10.20 7.79
CA ASN A 37 -4.00 10.22 8.29
C ASN A 37 -3.95 9.91 9.79
N ASP A 38 -4.84 10.50 10.60
CA ASP A 38 -4.90 10.28 12.05
C ASP A 38 -5.29 8.84 12.43
N THR A 39 -5.96 8.12 11.53
CA THR A 39 -6.38 6.71 11.72
C THR A 39 -5.45 5.70 11.05
N ALA A 40 -4.35 6.15 10.44
CA ALA A 40 -3.46 5.27 9.70
C ALA A 40 -2.72 4.30 10.64
N VAL A 41 -2.80 3.00 10.36
CA VAL A 41 -2.19 1.92 11.15
C VAL A 41 -1.01 1.32 10.39
N ARG A 42 0.12 1.12 11.09
CA ARG A 42 1.35 0.55 10.52
C ARG A 42 1.18 -0.92 10.14
N PRO A 43 1.59 -1.35 8.93
CA PRO A 43 1.63 -2.78 8.59
C PRO A 43 2.64 -3.54 9.45
N THR A 44 2.27 -4.75 9.82
CA THR A 44 3.23 -5.78 10.21
C THR A 44 3.66 -6.52 8.97
N ALA A 45 4.98 -6.63 8.76
CA ALA A 45 5.56 -7.24 7.58
C ALA A 45 6.31 -8.54 7.93
N SER A 46 6.27 -9.50 7.01
CA SER A 46 7.02 -10.75 7.14
C SER A 46 7.51 -11.24 5.78
N LEU A 47 8.67 -11.90 5.80
CA LEU A 47 9.29 -12.54 4.65
C LEU A 47 9.45 -14.03 4.95
N PHE A 48 8.95 -14.91 4.09
CA PHE A 48 9.00 -16.35 4.37
C PHE A 48 9.00 -17.23 3.13
N GLN A 49 9.53 -18.44 3.29
CA GLN A 49 9.43 -19.53 2.33
C GLN A 49 8.69 -20.70 2.95
N LYS A 50 7.95 -21.46 2.14
CA LYS A 50 7.26 -22.67 2.63
C LYS A 50 8.26 -23.73 3.09
N HIS A 51 9.35 -23.91 2.36
CA HIS A 51 10.46 -24.81 2.69
C HIS A 51 11.76 -24.17 2.18
N SER A 52 12.93 -24.58 2.67
CA SER A 52 14.21 -24.00 2.26
C SER A 52 14.54 -24.20 0.77
N SER A 53 13.97 -25.23 0.14
CA SER A 53 14.08 -25.49 -1.30
C SER A 53 12.95 -24.87 -2.13
N SER A 54 12.02 -24.14 -1.51
CA SER A 54 10.90 -23.53 -2.23
C SER A 54 11.42 -22.39 -3.11
N PRO A 55 11.07 -22.36 -4.41
CA PRO A 55 11.48 -21.26 -5.27
C PRO A 55 10.71 -19.97 -4.96
N GLU A 56 9.67 -20.02 -4.13
CA GLU A 56 8.79 -18.89 -3.84
C GLU A 56 9.17 -18.26 -2.49
N VAL A 57 9.54 -16.97 -2.54
CA VAL A 57 9.68 -16.12 -1.36
C VAL A 57 8.46 -15.22 -1.26
N VAL A 58 7.75 -15.27 -0.14
CA VAL A 58 6.53 -14.50 0.09
C VAL A 58 6.83 -13.33 1.01
N CYS A 59 6.57 -12.13 0.53
CA CYS A 59 6.49 -10.92 1.34
C CYS A 59 5.03 -10.62 1.67
N HIS A 60 4.70 -10.54 2.95
CA HIS A 60 3.33 -10.36 3.43
C HIS A 60 3.25 -9.19 4.39
N ALA A 61 2.32 -8.28 4.10
CA ALA A 61 1.92 -7.19 4.98
C ALA A 61 0.51 -7.46 5.50
N THR A 62 0.26 -7.26 6.78
CA THR A 62 -1.07 -7.39 7.39
C THR A 62 -1.28 -6.39 8.53
N GLY A 63 -2.52 -6.21 8.97
CA GLY A 63 -2.87 -5.34 10.10
C GLY A 63 -2.82 -3.85 9.79
N PHE A 64 -2.81 -3.45 8.52
CA PHE A 64 -2.68 -2.05 8.12
C PHE A 64 -4.01 -1.41 7.72
N PHE A 65 -4.06 -0.08 7.82
CA PHE A 65 -5.15 0.78 7.36
C PHE A 65 -4.57 2.15 7.00
N PRO A 66 -4.97 2.82 5.91
CA PRO A 66 -6.02 2.44 4.95
C PRO A 66 -5.61 1.33 3.96
N LYS A 67 -6.51 0.98 3.03
CA LYS A 67 -6.33 -0.14 2.07
C LYS A 67 -5.11 0.01 1.15
N THR A 68 -4.67 1.24 0.87
CA THR A 68 -3.64 1.51 -0.13
C THR A 68 -2.25 1.20 0.42
N LEU A 69 -1.68 0.08 -0.02
CA LEU A 69 -0.32 -0.37 0.30
C LEU A 69 0.38 -0.87 -0.97
N ASN A 70 1.65 -0.48 -1.13
CA ASN A 70 2.51 -0.91 -2.22
C ASN A 70 3.59 -1.88 -1.71
N ILE A 71 3.84 -2.95 -2.47
CA ILE A 71 4.92 -3.90 -2.23
C ILE A 71 5.75 -3.97 -3.51
N THR A 72 7.06 -3.77 -3.40
CA THR A 72 8.00 -3.83 -4.53
C THR A 72 9.18 -4.70 -4.14
N TRP A 73 9.76 -5.41 -5.11
CA TRP A 73 11.01 -6.13 -4.91
C TRP A 73 12.18 -5.36 -5.51
N ARG A 74 13.35 -5.45 -4.88
CA ARG A 74 14.62 -5.03 -5.49
C ARG A 74 15.60 -6.19 -5.53
N LYS A 75 16.38 -6.27 -6.61
CA LYS A 75 17.56 -7.14 -6.76
C LYS A 75 18.78 -6.23 -6.84
N ASP A 76 19.70 -6.35 -5.89
CA ASP A 76 20.91 -5.53 -5.76
C ASP A 76 20.63 -4.02 -5.78
N GLY A 77 19.52 -3.62 -5.15
CA GLY A 77 19.07 -2.23 -5.08
C GLY A 77 18.24 -1.74 -6.27
N GLU A 78 18.18 -2.49 -7.37
CA GLU A 78 17.37 -2.14 -8.53
C GLU A 78 15.96 -2.75 -8.48
N LYS A 79 14.96 -1.98 -8.89
CA LYS A 79 13.55 -2.43 -8.89
C LYS A 79 13.37 -3.64 -9.81
N LEU A 80 12.83 -4.72 -9.25
CA LEU A 80 12.53 -5.96 -9.95
C LEU A 80 11.04 -6.08 -10.26
N VAL A 81 10.72 -6.48 -11.49
CA VAL A 81 9.33 -6.69 -11.96
C VAL A 81 9.14 -8.09 -12.56
N GLN A 82 10.19 -8.70 -13.12
CA GLN A 82 10.12 -10.09 -13.57
C GLN A 82 9.96 -11.05 -12.39
N ASP A 83 9.25 -12.16 -12.62
CA ASP A 83 9.05 -13.25 -11.66
C ASP A 83 8.42 -12.83 -10.32
N VAL A 84 7.77 -11.67 -10.31
CA VAL A 84 7.03 -11.13 -9.17
C VAL A 84 5.53 -11.22 -9.45
N TYR A 85 4.82 -11.90 -8.56
CA TYR A 85 3.37 -11.83 -8.46
C TYR A 85 2.99 -10.85 -7.33
N LEU A 86 2.14 -9.88 -7.63
CA LEU A 86 1.55 -8.98 -6.63
C LEU A 86 0.08 -9.35 -6.42
N GLY A 87 -0.24 -9.83 -5.23
CA GLY A 87 -1.61 -10.17 -4.85
C GLY A 87 -2.48 -8.95 -4.61
N GLU A 88 -3.80 -9.16 -4.65
CA GLU A 88 -4.78 -8.16 -4.30
C GLU A 88 -4.68 -7.79 -2.81
N THR A 89 -5.13 -6.57 -2.47
CA THR A 89 -5.32 -6.20 -1.06
C THR A 89 -6.64 -6.77 -0.55
N LEU A 90 -6.57 -7.67 0.42
CA LEU A 90 -7.70 -8.36 1.03
C LEU A 90 -8.04 -7.76 2.40
N PRO A 91 -9.32 -7.74 2.80
CA PRO A 91 -9.72 -7.33 4.15
C PRO A 91 -9.47 -8.44 5.17
N ASN A 92 -9.17 -8.05 6.41
CA ASN A 92 -9.15 -8.91 7.58
C ASN A 92 -10.47 -8.79 8.37
N GLN A 93 -10.72 -9.73 9.28
CA GLN A 93 -11.96 -9.76 10.08
C GLN A 93 -12.07 -8.57 11.06
N ASP A 94 -10.94 -8.02 11.49
CA ASP A 94 -10.85 -6.87 12.39
C ASP A 94 -11.00 -5.51 11.66
N GLY A 95 -11.24 -5.52 10.35
CA GLY A 95 -11.37 -4.32 9.53
C GLY A 95 -10.05 -3.75 9.01
N SER A 96 -8.91 -4.33 9.39
CA SER A 96 -7.61 -4.03 8.77
C SER A 96 -7.48 -4.70 7.39
N PHE A 97 -6.37 -4.45 6.70
CA PHE A 97 -6.07 -5.04 5.40
C PHE A 97 -4.81 -5.90 5.44
N GLN A 98 -4.70 -6.79 4.45
CA GLN A 98 -3.52 -7.57 4.17
C GLN A 98 -3.21 -7.60 2.67
N LYS A 99 -1.94 -7.79 2.33
CA LYS A 99 -1.47 -7.92 0.95
C LYS A 99 -0.20 -8.76 0.90
N ARG A 100 -0.03 -9.53 -0.17
CA ARG A 100 1.17 -10.34 -0.38
C ARG A 100 1.78 -10.09 -1.75
N SER A 101 3.10 -10.23 -1.84
CA SER A 101 3.82 -10.38 -3.09
C SER A 101 4.68 -11.63 -3.02
N ILE A 102 4.78 -12.35 -4.13
CA ILE A 102 5.53 -13.60 -4.25
C ILE A 102 6.60 -13.37 -5.30
N LEU A 103 7.86 -13.60 -4.92
CA LEU A 103 9.00 -13.64 -5.83
C LEU A 103 9.34 -15.11 -6.11
N THR A 104 9.45 -15.47 -7.38
CA THR A 104 9.94 -16.78 -7.80
C THR A 104 11.41 -16.68 -8.19
N VAL A 105 12.29 -17.33 -7.43
CA VAL A 105 13.75 -17.24 -7.58
C VAL A 105 14.40 -18.58 -7.21
N SER A 106 15.49 -18.94 -7.87
CA SER A 106 16.22 -20.16 -7.52
C SER A 106 16.99 -19.99 -6.21
N ALA A 107 17.23 -21.08 -5.47
CA ALA A 107 17.99 -21.03 -4.23
C ALA A 107 19.44 -20.54 -4.43
N GLU A 108 20.02 -20.77 -5.62
CA GLU A 108 21.35 -20.28 -5.99
C GLU A 108 21.34 -18.77 -6.24
N ASP A 109 20.34 -18.27 -6.98
CA ASP A 109 20.23 -16.85 -7.30
C ASP A 109 19.92 -16.01 -6.04
N LEU A 110 19.09 -16.55 -5.13
CA LEU A 110 18.78 -15.95 -3.83
C LEU A 110 19.99 -15.86 -2.89
N GLN A 111 20.99 -16.75 -3.03
CA GLN A 111 22.23 -16.71 -2.24
C GLN A 111 23.29 -15.77 -2.83
N THR A 112 23.18 -15.45 -4.12
CA THR A 112 24.22 -14.69 -4.85
C THR A 112 23.88 -13.21 -5.00
N HIS A 113 22.62 -12.83 -4.87
CA HIS A 113 22.16 -11.44 -5.00
C HIS A 113 21.36 -11.01 -3.78
N ASN A 114 21.35 -9.69 -3.53
CA ASN A 114 20.60 -9.11 -2.42
C ASN A 114 19.17 -8.83 -2.85
N TYR A 115 18.22 -9.59 -2.29
CA TYR A 115 16.81 -9.46 -2.59
C TYR A 115 16.10 -8.79 -1.43
N THR A 116 15.46 -7.65 -1.73
CA THR A 116 14.69 -6.92 -0.72
C THR A 116 13.23 -6.82 -1.10
N CYS A 117 12.36 -7.02 -0.12
CA CYS A 117 10.97 -6.61 -0.19
C CYS A 117 10.81 -5.23 0.44
N VAL A 118 10.25 -4.29 -0.32
CA VAL A 118 10.04 -2.91 0.08
C VAL A 118 8.54 -2.63 0.17
N ILE A 119 8.09 -2.15 1.33
CA ILE A 119 6.69 -1.90 1.64
C ILE A 119 6.48 -0.43 1.95
N GLN A 120 5.55 0.18 1.22
CA GLN A 120 5.19 1.59 1.35
C GLN A 120 3.72 1.72 1.71
N HIS A 121 3.43 2.55 2.70
CA HIS A 121 2.09 2.76 3.23
C HIS A 121 2.02 4.14 3.89
N SER A 122 0.86 4.79 3.90
CA SER A 122 0.72 6.19 4.35
C SER A 122 0.97 6.40 5.84
N SER A 123 0.91 5.35 6.67
CA SER A 123 1.26 5.41 8.09
C SER A 123 2.77 5.33 8.37
N LEU A 124 3.59 5.18 7.34
CA LEU A 124 5.04 5.04 7.46
C LEU A 124 5.73 6.36 7.10
N GLU A 125 6.61 6.85 7.99
CA GLU A 125 7.55 7.92 7.66
C GLU A 125 8.63 7.43 6.69
N GLU A 126 9.08 6.18 6.87
CA GLU A 126 10.06 5.49 6.03
C GLU A 126 9.54 4.09 5.64
N GLU A 127 9.91 3.63 4.44
CA GLU A 127 9.52 2.32 3.93
C GLU A 127 10.02 1.17 4.82
N ILE A 128 9.24 0.09 4.92
CA ILE A 128 9.74 -1.15 5.54
C ILE A 128 10.53 -1.90 4.48
N VAL A 129 11.78 -2.23 4.78
CA VAL A 129 12.65 -3.03 3.92
C VAL A 129 12.95 -4.35 4.65
N LEU A 130 12.60 -5.47 4.03
CA LEU A 130 12.96 -6.81 4.49
C LEU A 130 14.01 -7.38 3.55
N HIS A 131 15.06 -7.97 4.11
CA HIS A 131 16.21 -8.53 3.39
C HIS A 131 16.14 -10.06 3.32
N GLU A 132 16.97 -10.69 2.49
CA GLU A 132 17.05 -12.15 2.39
C GLU A 132 17.32 -12.84 3.74
N GLU A 133 18.01 -12.18 4.66
CA GLU A 133 18.27 -12.68 6.02
C GLU A 133 17.02 -12.73 6.93
N ASP A 134 15.98 -11.96 6.59
CA ASP A 134 14.69 -11.97 7.30
C ASP A 134 13.80 -13.18 6.93
N ILE A 135 14.20 -13.96 5.92
CA ILE A 135 13.42 -15.08 5.42
C ILE A 135 13.25 -16.15 6.50
N ARG A 136 11.99 -16.39 6.87
CA ARG A 136 11.59 -17.47 7.77
C ARG A 136 11.14 -18.70 6.98
N ILE A 137 11.68 -19.87 7.32
CA ILE A 137 11.21 -21.14 6.75
C ILE A 137 10.01 -21.64 7.56
N LEU A 138 8.86 -21.79 6.91
CA LEU A 138 7.65 -22.28 7.57
C LEU A 138 7.71 -23.80 7.74
N ASN A 139 7.84 -24.29 8.97
CA ASN A 139 7.85 -25.73 9.22
C ASN A 139 6.40 -26.28 9.27
N PRO A 140 6.09 -27.39 8.56
CA PRO A 140 4.78 -28.03 8.68
C PRO A 140 4.61 -28.58 10.10
N GLY A 141 3.83 -27.87 10.92
CA GLY A 141 3.57 -28.22 12.33
C GLY A 141 3.78 -27.07 13.32
N GLN A 142 4.44 -25.97 12.93
CA GLN A 142 4.43 -24.75 13.73
C GLN A 142 3.10 -24.02 13.52
N ARG A 143 2.40 -23.72 14.62
CA ARG A 143 1.24 -22.81 14.62
C ARG A 143 1.76 -21.45 14.15
N ASN A 144 1.49 -21.10 12.90
CA ASN A 144 1.85 -19.78 12.38
C ASN A 144 0.96 -18.75 13.09
N THR A 145 1.50 -18.09 14.10
CA THR A 145 0.87 -16.97 14.81
C THR A 145 0.78 -15.68 13.99
N PHE A 146 0.99 -15.75 12.67
CA PHE A 146 1.15 -14.60 11.76
C PHE A 146 0.25 -14.66 10.52
N LEU A 147 -0.66 -15.65 10.43
CA LEU A 147 -1.72 -15.73 9.43
C LEU A 147 -3.09 -15.62 10.11
#